data_AF-A0A8C3S0V4-F1
#
_entry.id   AF-A0A8C3S0V4-F1
#
_cell.length_a   1.000
_cell.length_b   1.000
_cell.length_c   1.000
_cell.angle_alpha   90.00
_cell.angle_beta   90.00
_cell.angle_gamma   90.00
#
_symmetry.space_group_name_H-M   'P 1'
#
loop_
_entity.id
_entity.type
_entity.pdbx_description
1 polymer ?
#
loop_
_entity_poly.entity_id
_entity_poly.type
_entity_poly.pdbx_seq_one_letter_code
_entity_poly.pdbx_strand_id
1 'polypeptide(L)'
;MASGRARSTRKLRQWTLEQVESGRFPGLVWDDPPAKTMFRIPWKHAGKQDFRHDEDAAFFKAWAEYKGKYRPGERLDPAGWKTRLRCALNKSPEFEEVPARSQLDIAEPYKVYRLVPPAEQRPGELGPRRPGTPSRHGTPASGRPPHGVTAL
;
A
#
# COMPACT_ATOMS: atom_id res chain seq x y z
N MET A 1 16.83 21.63 16.67
CA MET A 1 15.40 21.93 16.45
C MET A 1 14.79 20.84 15.57
N ALA A 2 13.96 19.96 16.13
CA ALA A 2 13.41 18.78 15.42
C ALA A 2 11.87 18.87 15.31
N SER A 3 11.36 19.82 14.53
CA SER A 3 9.91 20.03 14.37
C SER A 3 9.54 20.28 12.91
N GLY A 4 9.69 19.25 12.06
CA GLY A 4 9.35 19.35 10.63
C GLY A 4 8.52 18.21 10.05
N ARG A 5 8.48 17.03 10.68
CA ARG A 5 7.85 15.83 10.07
C ARG A 5 6.35 15.67 10.34
N ALA A 6 5.85 16.12 11.49
CA ALA A 6 4.47 15.85 11.93
C ALA A 6 3.37 16.65 11.16
N ARG A 7 3.70 17.81 10.56
CA ARG A 7 2.68 18.62 9.85
C ARG A 7 2.26 18.05 8.51
N SER A 8 3.11 17.24 7.86
CA SER A 8 2.80 16.72 6.51
C SER A 8 1.98 15.43 6.54
N THR A 9 2.07 14.62 7.60
CA THR A 9 1.33 13.35 7.73
C THR A 9 -0.13 13.59 8.12
N ARG A 10 -0.38 14.51 9.06
CA ARG A 10 -1.75 14.87 9.49
C ARG A 10 -2.59 15.41 8.34
N LYS A 11 -1.94 16.13 7.41
CA LYS A 11 -2.56 16.62 6.17
C LYS A 11 -2.84 15.52 5.16
N LEU A 12 -2.00 14.48 5.07
CA LEU A 12 -2.27 13.31 4.21
C LEU A 12 -3.51 12.58 4.70
N ARG A 13 -3.59 12.30 6.00
CA ARG A 13 -4.75 11.67 6.63
C ARG A 13 -6.04 12.37 6.21
N GLN A 14 -6.21 13.62 6.65
CA GLN A 14 -7.44 14.35 6.39
C GLN A 14 -7.77 14.42 4.89
N TRP A 15 -6.79 14.78 4.06
CA TRP A 15 -6.99 14.88 2.63
C TRP A 15 -7.44 13.57 1.98
N THR A 16 -6.84 12.44 2.36
CA THR A 16 -7.24 11.12 1.85
C THR A 16 -8.69 10.81 2.24
N LEU A 17 -9.11 11.12 3.46
CA LEU A 17 -10.50 10.90 3.90
C LEU A 17 -11.48 11.73 3.08
N GLU A 18 -11.16 13.00 2.88
CA GLU A 18 -11.98 13.89 2.05
C GLU A 18 -12.12 13.34 0.62
N GLN A 19 -11.05 12.77 0.05
CA GLN A 19 -11.12 12.15 -1.28
C GLN A 19 -11.94 10.87 -1.29
N VAL A 20 -11.83 10.02 -0.26
CA VAL A 20 -12.62 8.79 -0.13
C VAL A 20 -14.10 9.12 0.06
N GLU A 21 -14.44 10.11 0.90
CA GLU A 21 -15.82 10.56 1.10
C GLU A 21 -16.40 11.26 -0.14
N SER A 22 -15.57 11.96 -0.91
CA SER A 22 -16.03 12.59 -2.15
C SER A 22 -16.51 11.58 -3.19
N GLY A 23 -16.07 10.32 -3.11
CA GLY A 23 -16.41 9.27 -4.08
C GLY A 23 -15.96 9.58 -5.51
N ARG A 24 -15.07 10.57 -5.70
CA ARG A 24 -14.65 11.05 -7.02
C ARG A 24 -13.75 10.10 -7.78
N PHE A 25 -13.12 9.16 -7.09
CA PHE A 25 -12.14 8.24 -7.69
C PHE A 25 -12.70 6.82 -7.67
N PRO A 26 -12.83 6.15 -8.83
CA PRO A 26 -13.36 4.79 -8.89
C PRO A 26 -12.46 3.83 -8.10
N GLY A 27 -13.05 2.99 -7.26
CA GLY A 27 -12.34 2.04 -6.40
C GLY A 27 -11.78 2.62 -5.09
N LEU A 28 -11.75 3.95 -4.93
CA LEU A 28 -11.38 4.61 -3.67
C LEU A 28 -12.61 4.77 -2.79
N VAL A 29 -12.89 3.77 -1.96
CA VAL A 29 -14.09 3.78 -1.09
C VAL A 29 -13.77 3.28 0.31
N TRP A 30 -14.68 3.55 1.24
CA TRP A 30 -14.64 2.98 2.59
C TRP A 30 -14.82 1.46 2.53
N ASP A 31 -13.96 0.74 3.26
CA ASP A 31 -14.09 -0.71 3.47
C ASP A 31 -15.04 -1.00 4.63
N ASP A 32 -15.01 -0.15 5.67
CA ASP A 32 -15.82 -0.29 6.88
C ASP A 32 -16.70 0.95 7.15
N PRO A 33 -17.75 1.20 6.36
CA PRO A 33 -18.87 2.04 6.78
C PRO A 33 -19.71 1.21 7.79
N PRO A 34 -19.91 1.64 9.05
CA PRO A 34 -20.01 3.03 9.51
C PRO A 34 -18.78 3.60 10.24
N ALA A 35 -17.79 2.80 10.61
CA ALA A 35 -16.68 3.29 11.43
C ALA A 35 -15.75 4.25 10.68
N LYS A 36 -15.72 4.17 9.33
CA LYS A 36 -14.86 4.99 8.46
C LYS A 36 -13.40 4.97 8.95
N THR A 37 -12.94 3.78 9.36
CA THR A 37 -11.57 3.56 9.86
C THR A 37 -10.68 2.88 8.83
N MET A 38 -11.25 2.25 7.80
CA MET A 38 -10.54 1.50 6.77
C MET A 38 -11.05 1.89 5.39
N PHE A 39 -10.12 2.13 4.46
CA PHE A 39 -10.44 2.47 3.08
C PHE A 39 -9.57 1.66 2.13
N ARG A 40 -10.08 1.43 0.93
CA ARG A 40 -9.36 0.73 -0.15
C ARG A 40 -8.92 1.72 -1.21
N ILE A 41 -7.68 1.57 -1.68
CA ILE A 41 -7.10 2.31 -2.80
C ILE A 41 -6.86 1.33 -3.95
N PRO A 42 -7.35 1.58 -5.17
CA PRO A 42 -6.99 0.78 -6.34
C PRO A 42 -5.48 0.88 -6.60
N TRP A 43 -4.81 -0.26 -6.69
CA TRP A 43 -3.36 -0.40 -6.82
C TRP A 43 -2.94 -1.03 -8.14
N LYS A 44 -3.52 -0.57 -9.25
CA LYS A 44 -3.21 -1.09 -10.59
C LYS A 44 -1.73 -0.89 -10.95
N HIS A 45 -1.15 -1.90 -11.60
CA HIS A 45 0.23 -1.85 -12.07
C HIS A 45 0.34 -0.96 -13.30
N ALA A 46 1.16 0.09 -13.20
CA ALA A 46 1.37 1.07 -14.27
C ALA A 46 2.05 0.51 -15.54
N GLY A 47 2.53 -0.73 -15.48
CA GLY A 47 3.11 -1.45 -16.62
C GLY A 47 2.14 -2.39 -17.34
N LYS A 48 0.89 -2.54 -16.89
CA LYS A 48 -0.13 -3.25 -17.68
C LYS A 48 -0.65 -2.32 -18.78
N GLN A 49 -0.86 -2.85 -19.98
CA GLN A 49 -1.39 -2.08 -21.13
C GLN A 49 -2.77 -1.49 -20.85
N ASP A 50 -3.53 -2.07 -19.92
CA ASP A 50 -4.81 -1.55 -19.44
C ASP A 50 -4.71 -0.41 -18.41
N PHE A 51 -3.51 0.08 -18.07
CA PHE A 51 -3.36 1.17 -17.10
C PHE A 51 -3.83 2.50 -17.72
N ARG A 52 -4.98 2.99 -17.28
CA ARG A 52 -5.57 4.24 -17.76
C ARG A 52 -4.97 5.37 -16.96
N HIS A 53 -3.95 6.02 -17.51
CA HIS A 53 -3.20 7.07 -16.82
C HIS A 53 -4.11 8.18 -16.28
N ASP A 54 -5.20 8.50 -16.96
CA ASP A 54 -6.13 9.53 -16.52
C ASP A 54 -6.96 9.08 -15.31
N GLU A 55 -7.61 7.92 -15.38
CA GLU A 55 -8.48 7.41 -14.31
C GLU A 55 -7.70 6.78 -13.15
N ASP A 56 -6.79 5.85 -13.45
CA ASP A 56 -6.02 5.13 -12.44
C ASP A 56 -5.01 6.06 -11.74
N ALA A 57 -4.57 7.14 -12.40
CA ALA A 57 -3.70 8.15 -11.78
C ALA A 57 -4.41 9.41 -11.31
N ALA A 58 -5.72 9.56 -11.51
CA ALA A 58 -6.49 10.72 -11.05
C ALA A 58 -6.28 10.98 -9.55
N PHE A 59 -6.38 9.94 -8.72
CA PHE A 59 -6.17 10.05 -7.27
C PHE A 59 -4.72 10.44 -6.92
N PHE A 60 -3.74 9.83 -7.59
CA PHE A 60 -2.32 10.16 -7.37
C PHE A 60 -1.98 11.57 -7.83
N LYS A 61 -2.59 12.03 -8.94
CA LYS A 61 -2.48 13.38 -9.48
C LYS A 61 -3.04 14.41 -8.51
N ALA A 62 -4.25 14.19 -8.01
CA ALA A 62 -4.88 15.07 -7.03
C ALA A 62 -4.01 15.25 -5.77
N TRP A 63 -3.31 14.19 -5.34
CA TRP A 63 -2.36 14.30 -4.23
C TRP A 63 -1.16 15.20 -4.57
N ALA A 64 -0.61 15.07 -5.78
CA ALA A 64 0.51 15.91 -6.24
C ALA A 64 0.10 17.39 -6.35
N GLU A 65 -1.11 17.65 -6.84
CA GLU A 65 -1.74 18.97 -6.88
C GLU A 65 -1.92 19.56 -5.47
N TYR A 66 -2.50 18.78 -4.55
CA TYR A 66 -2.70 19.20 -3.16
C TYR A 66 -1.40 19.54 -2.43
N LYS A 67 -0.32 18.80 -2.71
CA LYS A 67 1.00 19.08 -2.12
C LYS A 67 1.66 20.35 -2.67
N GLY A 68 1.06 21.03 -3.67
CA GLY A 68 1.58 22.26 -4.27
C GLY A 68 2.91 22.06 -5.01
N LYS A 69 3.26 20.80 -5.28
CA LYS A 69 4.47 20.38 -6.01
C LYS A 69 4.20 20.20 -7.50
N TYR A 70 3.04 20.63 -7.96
CA TYR A 70 2.63 20.60 -9.34
C TYR A 70 2.20 22.01 -9.76
N ARG A 71 2.72 22.46 -10.90
CA ARG A 71 2.22 23.63 -11.62
C ARG A 71 1.60 23.13 -12.93
N PRO A 72 0.45 23.68 -13.36
CA PRO A 72 -0.12 23.36 -14.67
C PRO A 72 0.92 23.67 -15.76
N GLY A 73 1.52 22.62 -16.34
CA GLY A 73 2.61 22.72 -17.33
C GLY A 73 3.84 21.85 -17.02
N GLU A 74 3.99 21.30 -15.82
CA GLU A 74 5.09 20.36 -15.51
C GLU A 74 4.78 18.96 -16.08
N ARG A 75 5.80 18.26 -16.62
CA ARG A 75 5.62 16.95 -17.26
C ARG A 75 4.97 15.97 -16.28
N LEU A 76 3.79 15.50 -16.63
CA LEU A 76 2.99 14.62 -15.80
C LEU A 76 3.64 13.24 -15.80
N ASP A 77 4.30 12.86 -14.71
CA ASP A 77 4.84 11.51 -14.51
C ASP A 77 3.94 10.72 -13.54
N PRO A 78 2.94 9.95 -14.05
CA PRO A 78 2.07 9.09 -13.23
C PRO A 78 2.85 8.20 -12.26
N ALA A 79 4.00 7.69 -12.71
CA ALA A 79 4.91 6.90 -11.88
C ALA A 79 5.48 7.70 -10.69
N GLY A 80 5.78 8.98 -10.90
CA GLY A 80 6.25 9.90 -9.86
C GLY A 80 5.18 10.20 -8.81
N TRP A 81 3.94 10.43 -9.25
CA TRP A 81 2.81 10.66 -8.34
C TRP A 81 2.50 9.45 -7.46
N LYS A 82 2.42 8.26 -8.08
CA LYS A 82 2.23 6.99 -7.37
C LYS A 82 3.34 6.75 -6.35
N THR A 83 4.59 7.00 -6.74
CA THR A 83 5.75 6.86 -5.84
C THR A 83 5.66 7.82 -4.65
N ARG A 84 5.29 9.09 -4.89
CA ARG A 84 5.13 10.09 -3.82
C ARG A 84 4.04 9.72 -2.83
N LEU A 85 2.87 9.31 -3.30
CA LEU A 85 1.79 8.89 -2.41
C LEU A 85 2.19 7.63 -1.62
N ARG A 86 2.77 6.63 -2.29
CA ARG A 86 3.28 5.41 -1.64
C ARG A 86 4.25 5.73 -0.51
N CYS A 87 5.21 6.62 -0.76
CA CYS A 87 6.16 7.05 0.26
C CYS A 87 5.48 7.82 1.41
N ALA A 88 4.48 8.65 1.10
CA ALA A 88 3.75 9.41 2.12
C ALA A 88 2.93 8.49 3.03
N LEU A 89 2.24 7.50 2.47
CA LEU A 89 1.49 6.48 3.21
C LEU A 89 2.42 5.62 4.08
N ASN A 90 3.50 5.07 3.51
CA ASN A 90 4.44 4.22 4.27
C ASN A 90 5.21 4.97 5.37
N LYS A 91 5.43 6.28 5.20
CA LYS A 91 6.12 7.12 6.20
C LYS A 91 5.18 7.62 7.29
N SER A 92 3.88 7.53 7.09
CA SER A 92 2.89 8.05 8.02
C SER A 92 2.51 6.95 9.03
N PRO A 93 2.71 7.18 10.34
CA PRO A 93 2.26 6.24 11.38
C PRO A 93 0.72 6.22 11.52
N GLU A 94 0.03 7.15 10.86
CA GLU A 94 -1.43 7.26 10.87
C GLU A 94 -2.10 6.25 9.92
N PHE A 95 -1.31 5.58 9.06
CA PHE A 95 -1.82 4.62 8.09
C PHE A 95 -1.13 3.26 8.27
N GLU A 96 -1.95 2.24 8.43
CA GLU A 96 -1.51 0.85 8.51
C GLU A 96 -2.06 0.09 7.29
N GLU A 97 -1.18 -0.35 6.40
CA GLU A 97 -1.60 -1.28 5.32
C GLU A 97 -2.07 -2.59 5.95
N VAL A 98 -3.26 -3.05 5.55
CA VAL A 98 -3.85 -4.34 5.96
C VAL A 98 -3.75 -5.30 4.77
N PRO A 99 -2.63 -6.02 4.59
CA PRO A 99 -2.46 -6.95 3.47
C PRO A 99 -3.46 -8.10 3.53
N ALA A 100 -3.95 -8.48 4.73
CA ALA A 100 -4.97 -9.51 4.90
C ALA A 100 -6.29 -9.21 4.18
N ARG A 101 -6.61 -7.92 3.98
CA ARG A 101 -7.80 -7.47 3.23
C ARG A 101 -7.46 -6.94 1.84
N SER A 102 -6.18 -6.79 1.52
CA SER A 102 -5.74 -6.29 0.21
C SER A 102 -5.81 -7.40 -0.83
N GLN A 103 -6.28 -7.09 -2.04
CA GLN A 103 -6.37 -8.04 -3.15
C GLN A 103 -5.58 -7.51 -4.33
N LEU A 104 -4.43 -8.12 -4.63
CA LEU A 104 -3.58 -7.70 -5.76
C LEU A 104 -3.68 -8.65 -6.97
N ASP A 105 -4.32 -9.81 -6.79
CA ASP A 105 -4.40 -10.89 -7.79
C ASP A 105 -5.65 -10.83 -8.67
N ILE A 106 -6.56 -9.89 -8.42
CA ILE A 106 -7.79 -9.71 -9.20
C ILE A 106 -7.59 -8.73 -10.37
N ALA A 107 -8.57 -8.67 -11.27
CA ALA A 107 -8.54 -7.77 -12.44
C ALA A 107 -8.34 -6.29 -12.04
N GLU A 108 -8.97 -5.87 -10.95
CA GLU A 108 -8.86 -4.53 -10.37
C GLU A 108 -8.18 -4.60 -8.99
N PRO A 109 -6.84 -4.69 -8.95
CA PRO A 109 -6.14 -4.87 -7.69
C PRO A 109 -6.33 -3.66 -6.78
N TYR A 110 -6.51 -3.88 -5.48
CA TYR A 110 -6.66 -2.85 -4.46
C TYR A 110 -5.88 -3.15 -3.19
N LYS A 111 -5.52 -2.09 -2.48
CA LYS A 111 -4.89 -2.13 -1.16
C LYS A 111 -5.78 -1.50 -0.11
N VAL A 112 -5.95 -2.20 1.01
CA VAL A 112 -6.70 -1.69 2.16
C VAL A 112 -5.74 -1.05 3.16
N TYR A 113 -6.08 0.15 3.59
CA TYR A 113 -5.38 0.90 4.61
C TYR A 113 -6.31 1.23 5.77
N ARG A 114 -5.86 0.94 6.99
CA ARG A 114 -6.50 1.30 8.25
C ARG A 114 -5.90 2.61 8.77
N LEU A 115 -6.76 3.46 9.32
CA LEU A 115 -6.38 4.67 10.03
C LEU A 115 -6.08 4.32 11.48
N VAL A 116 -4.84 4.53 11.91
CA VAL A 116 -4.42 4.30 13.28
C VAL A 116 -4.79 5.55 14.10
N PRO A 117 -5.63 5.46 15.15
CA PRO A 117 -5.95 6.60 16.00
C PRO A 117 -4.73 7.06 16.79
N PRO A 118 -4.63 8.35 17.18
CA PRO A 118 -3.45 8.91 17.83
C PRO A 118 -3.06 8.21 19.14
N ALA A 119 -4.01 7.55 19.82
CA ALA A 119 -3.73 6.72 21.00
C ALA A 119 -2.90 5.47 20.70
N GLU A 120 -3.02 4.91 19.49
CA GLU A 120 -2.27 3.74 19.00
C GLU A 120 -1.00 4.14 18.22
N GLN A 121 -0.85 5.43 17.85
CA GLN A 121 0.31 5.97 17.13
C GLN A 121 1.53 6.10 18.07
N ARG A 122 2.13 4.97 18.46
CA ARG A 122 3.36 4.96 19.27
C ARG A 122 4.56 5.47 18.43
N PRO A 123 5.25 6.54 18.83
CA PRO A 123 6.46 6.99 18.16
C PRO A 123 7.64 6.11 18.62
N GLY A 124 7.82 4.94 18.03
CA GLY A 124 8.95 4.10 18.46
C GLY A 124 9.22 2.83 17.67
N GLU A 125 8.22 2.23 17.04
CA GLU A 125 8.41 0.92 16.42
C GLU A 125 8.11 0.97 14.93
N LEU A 126 9.14 1.29 14.14
CA LEU A 126 9.23 0.74 12.78
C LEU A 126 9.38 -0.78 12.93
N GLY A 127 8.29 -1.46 13.26
CA GLY A 127 8.23 -2.91 13.24
C GLY A 127 8.49 -3.39 11.81
N PRO A 128 9.33 -4.42 11.62
CA PRO A 128 9.72 -4.88 10.29
C PRO A 128 8.48 -5.35 9.54
N ARG A 129 8.17 -4.67 8.43
CA ARG A 129 7.07 -5.08 7.55
C ARG A 129 7.49 -6.34 6.79
N ARG A 130 6.91 -7.47 7.23
CA ARG A 130 6.73 -8.80 6.60
C ARG A 130 7.86 -9.83 6.77
N PRO A 131 7.58 -10.99 7.40
CA PRO A 131 7.97 -12.28 6.89
C PRO A 131 6.85 -12.80 5.98
N GLY A 132 7.05 -12.66 4.66
CA GLY A 132 6.17 -13.27 3.66
C GLY A 132 6.57 -14.73 3.44
N THR A 133 5.68 -15.63 3.87
CA THR A 133 5.52 -17.06 3.50
C THR A 133 6.61 -18.06 3.90
N PRO A 134 6.33 -19.01 4.83
CA PRO A 134 6.86 -20.35 4.70
C PRO A 134 5.94 -21.12 3.75
N SER A 135 6.32 -21.27 2.48
CA SER A 135 5.65 -22.21 1.60
C SER A 135 6.05 -23.62 2.03
N ARG A 136 5.23 -24.23 2.89
CA ARG A 136 5.23 -25.67 3.16
C ARG A 136 4.74 -26.38 1.91
N HIS A 137 5.67 -26.82 1.06
CA HIS A 137 5.47 -28.05 0.31
C HIS A 137 6.31 -29.12 0.97
N GLY A 138 5.66 -29.88 1.86
CA GLY A 138 6.18 -31.14 2.32
C GLY A 138 5.90 -32.22 1.28
N THR A 139 6.87 -33.09 1.07
CA THR A 139 6.63 -34.49 0.72
C THR A 139 7.62 -35.34 1.51
N PRO A 140 7.19 -36.45 2.13
CA PRO A 140 7.94 -37.14 3.16
C PRO A 140 8.90 -38.22 2.62
N ALA A 141 9.81 -38.59 3.52
CA ALA A 141 10.70 -39.73 3.58
C ALA A 141 10.52 -40.90 2.59
N SER A 142 11.64 -41.41 2.08
CA SER A 142 11.82 -42.84 1.85
C SER A 142 13.29 -43.26 2.02
N GLY A 143 13.53 -44.06 3.06
CA GLY A 143 14.38 -45.26 3.03
C GLY A 143 15.85 -45.15 2.65
N ARG A 144 16.71 -45.10 3.66
CA ARG A 144 17.99 -45.88 3.72
C ARG A 144 17.65 -47.38 3.91
N PRO A 145 18.59 -48.36 3.93
CA PRO A 145 20.01 -48.47 3.51
C PRO A 145 20.17 -49.79 2.66
N PRO A 146 21.26 -50.62 2.67
CA PRO A 146 22.62 -50.50 3.18
C PRO A 146 23.77 -50.97 2.24
N HIS A 147 24.98 -50.67 2.71
CA HIS A 147 26.26 -51.37 2.54
C HIS A 147 26.25 -52.73 1.82
N GLY A 148 27.05 -52.83 0.75
CA GLY A 148 27.50 -54.07 0.12
C GLY A 148 29.03 -54.12 0.11
N VAL A 149 29.56 -55.31 0.35
CA VAL A 149 30.93 -55.68 0.71
C VAL A 149 31.57 -56.50 -0.43
N THR A 150 32.85 -56.23 -0.73
CA THR A 150 33.94 -57.12 -1.23
C THR A 150 33.88 -57.93 -2.56
N ALA A 151 35.10 -58.21 -3.05
CA ALA A 151 35.58 -59.15 -4.08
C ALA A 151 35.29 -58.78 -5.56
N LEU A 152 36.24 -58.78 -6.51
CA LEU A 152 37.55 -59.44 -6.67
C LEU A 152 38.62 -58.47 -7.20
#